data_AF-A0A4V3AUT0-F1
#
_entry.id   AF-A0A4V3AUT0-F1
#
_cell.length_a   1.000
_cell.length_b   1.000
_cell.length_c   1.000
_cell.angle_alpha   90.00
_cell.angle_beta   90.00
_cell.angle_gamma   90.00
#
_symmetry.space_group_name_H-M   'P 1'
#
loop_
_entity.id
_entity.type
_entity.pdbx_description
1 polymer ?
#
loop_
_entity_poly.entity_id
_entity_poly.type
_entity_poly.pdbx_seq_one_letter_code
_entity_poly.pdbx_strand_id
1 'polypeptide(L)'
;MYKSLDDINTKLNGEPEWVLAKPISYDFNSSNVFDYKSLAFLLSIQSGREVFTRLQLAERAYLDLMSGLSEFNESALEKQKKMATSQLGENNFASLGEIERYIGVELVARTRDQLRGIVVKLAHDESRYIKAFESLNRVLVEIFCPDYEVQKIVIQERHAIAQLPNLPDNLKKHVAEQNIDIE
;
A
#
# COMPACT_ATOMS: atom_id res chain seq x y z
N MET A 1 -8.84 -2.37 1.95
CA MET A 1 -8.02 -1.19 1.73
C MET A 1 -8.95 -0.06 2.07
N TYR A 2 -8.60 0.66 3.11
CA TYR A 2 -9.37 1.77 3.65
C TYR A 2 -9.58 2.80 2.53
N LYS A 3 -10.81 3.25 2.32
CA LYS A 3 -11.15 4.10 1.16
C LYS A 3 -10.87 5.58 1.44
N SER A 4 -10.65 5.93 2.71
CA SER A 4 -10.30 7.28 3.16
C SER A 4 -9.50 7.23 4.47
N LEU A 5 -8.90 8.36 4.85
CA LEU A 5 -8.31 8.54 6.18
C LEU A 5 -9.38 8.49 7.30
N ASP A 6 -10.63 8.82 6.98
CA ASP A 6 -11.74 8.77 7.93
C ASP A 6 -12.13 7.32 8.29
N ASP A 7 -12.09 6.40 7.32
CA ASP A 7 -12.31 4.96 7.56
C ASP A 7 -11.24 4.36 8.49
N ILE A 8 -10.02 4.91 8.46
CA ILE A 8 -8.92 4.50 9.32
C ILE A 8 -9.19 4.96 10.75
N ASN A 9 -9.60 6.21 10.94
CA ASN A 9 -9.92 6.77 12.26
C ASN A 9 -11.11 6.07 12.95
N THR A 10 -12.15 5.72 12.20
CA THR A 10 -13.30 5.00 12.77
C THR A 10 -12.91 3.58 13.22
N LYS A 11 -12.02 2.91 12.49
CA LYS A 11 -11.56 1.55 12.83
C LYS A 11 -10.49 1.49 13.90
N LEU A 12 -9.82 2.61 14.16
CA LEU A 12 -8.81 2.72 15.21
C LEU A 12 -9.42 2.77 16.62
N ASN A 13 -10.75 2.90 16.77
CA ASN A 13 -11.43 2.94 18.06
C ASN A 13 -10.80 3.92 19.09
N GLY A 14 -10.29 5.05 18.59
CA GLY A 14 -9.61 6.07 19.41
C GLY A 14 -8.10 5.86 19.62
N GLU A 15 -7.51 4.78 19.11
CA GLU A 15 -6.05 4.60 19.12
C GLU A 15 -5.35 5.50 18.08
N PRO A 16 -4.17 6.05 18.39
CA PRO A 16 -3.47 6.91 17.45
C PRO A 16 -2.77 6.08 16.36
N GLU A 17 -2.90 6.52 15.10
CA GLU A 17 -2.40 5.82 13.89
C GLU A 17 -0.96 5.33 13.98
N TRP A 18 -0.09 6.07 14.69
CA TRP A 18 1.32 5.72 14.84
C TRP A 18 1.51 4.39 15.60
N VAL A 19 0.55 3.93 16.40
CA VAL A 19 0.62 2.63 17.10
C VAL A 19 0.60 1.48 16.10
N LEU A 20 -0.19 1.61 15.02
CA LEU A 20 -0.28 0.60 13.97
C LEU A 20 0.93 0.59 13.02
N ALA A 21 1.78 1.62 13.06
CA ALA A 21 2.94 1.71 12.20
C ALA A 21 3.98 0.65 12.56
N LYS A 22 3.94 -0.49 11.87
CA LYS A 22 4.90 -1.58 11.95
C LYS A 22 5.68 -1.64 10.64
N PRO A 23 6.96 -2.06 10.66
CA PRO A 23 7.71 -2.28 9.43
C PRO A 23 6.94 -3.24 8.51
N ILE A 24 6.83 -2.87 7.24
CA ILE A 24 6.18 -3.65 6.20
C ILE A 24 7.27 -4.46 5.50
N SER A 25 7.19 -5.78 5.63
CA SER A 25 8.12 -6.76 5.04
C SER A 25 7.67 -7.26 3.67
N TYR A 26 7.14 -6.37 2.84
CA TYR A 26 6.81 -6.70 1.45
C TYR A 26 8.03 -6.41 0.56
N ASP A 27 8.49 -7.41 -0.19
CA ASP A 27 9.62 -7.26 -1.10
C ASP A 27 9.20 -6.48 -2.35
N PHE A 28 9.42 -5.17 -2.32
CA PHE A 28 9.39 -4.35 -3.53
C PHE A 28 10.74 -4.47 -4.23
N ASN A 29 10.73 -5.08 -5.41
CA ASN A 29 11.94 -5.24 -6.19
C ASN A 29 12.24 -3.93 -6.96
N SER A 30 13.40 -3.33 -6.71
CA SER A 30 13.86 -2.13 -7.41
C SER A 30 14.13 -2.38 -8.91
N SER A 31 14.23 -3.63 -9.33
CA SER A 31 14.36 -4.02 -10.74
C SER A 31 13.03 -4.14 -11.49
N ASN A 32 11.88 -3.86 -10.84
CA ASN A 32 10.59 -3.70 -11.53
C ASN A 32 10.50 -2.36 -12.27
N VAL A 33 11.45 -2.13 -13.18
CA VAL A 33 11.51 -0.99 -14.11
C VAL A 33 11.20 -1.47 -15.52
N PHE A 34 10.67 -0.59 -16.35
CA PHE A 34 10.37 -0.91 -17.75
C PHE A 34 11.65 -0.89 -18.59
N ASP A 35 11.82 -1.88 -19.46
CA ASP A 35 12.87 -1.86 -20.48
C ASP A 35 12.48 -0.95 -21.65
N TYR A 36 12.75 0.34 -21.51
CA TYR A 36 12.43 1.34 -22.54
C TYR A 36 13.17 1.12 -23.86
N LYS A 37 14.31 0.42 -23.87
CA LYS A 37 15.01 0.09 -25.12
C LYS A 37 14.18 -0.89 -25.94
N SER A 38 13.67 -1.93 -25.29
CA SER A 38 12.77 -2.89 -25.93
C SER A 38 11.42 -2.28 -26.32
N LEU A 39 11.00 -1.19 -25.66
CA LEU A 39 9.77 -0.45 -25.96
C LEU A 39 9.94 0.72 -26.94
N ALA A 40 11.13 0.93 -27.51
CA ALA A 40 11.41 2.08 -28.39
C ALA A 40 10.50 2.12 -29.63
N PHE A 41 9.98 0.97 -30.08
CA PHE A 41 9.04 0.90 -31.19
C PHE A 41 7.76 1.70 -30.94
N LEU A 42 7.36 1.92 -29.68
CA LEU A 42 6.19 2.74 -29.33
C LEU A 42 6.34 4.19 -29.81
N LEU A 43 7.56 4.69 -29.97
CA LEU A 43 7.80 6.07 -30.40
C LEU A 43 7.46 6.31 -31.88
N SER A 44 7.32 5.23 -32.66
CA SER A 44 7.04 5.28 -34.11
C SER A 44 5.63 5.78 -34.43
N ILE A 45 4.68 5.69 -33.49
CA ILE A 45 3.29 6.10 -33.66
C ILE A 45 2.83 7.03 -32.54
N GLN A 46 1.79 7.84 -32.80
CA GLN A 46 1.32 8.84 -31.85
C GLN A 46 0.75 8.20 -30.57
N SER A 47 -0.10 7.18 -30.70
CA SER A 47 -0.68 6.45 -29.56
C SER A 47 0.40 5.81 -28.69
N GLY A 48 1.45 5.27 -29.30
CA GLY A 48 2.59 4.69 -28.60
C GLY A 48 3.44 5.70 -27.84
N ARG A 49 3.62 6.94 -28.34
CA ARG A 49 4.28 8.01 -27.56
C ARG A 49 3.52 8.35 -26.29
N GLU A 50 2.19 8.40 -26.34
CA GLU A 50 1.35 8.65 -25.16
C GLU A 50 1.45 7.50 -24.15
N VAL A 51 1.48 6.25 -24.62
CA VAL A 51 1.73 5.08 -23.77
C VAL A 51 3.10 5.15 -23.10
N PHE A 52 4.13 5.52 -23.86
CA PHE A 52 5.48 5.65 -23.35
C PHE A 52 5.55 6.62 -22.17
N THR A 53 4.89 7.79 -22.28
CA THR A 53 4.76 8.75 -21.17
C THR A 53 3.99 8.16 -19.98
N ARG A 54 2.91 7.41 -20.22
CA ARG A 54 2.13 6.78 -19.14
C ARG A 54 2.95 5.73 -18.37
N LEU A 55 3.78 4.95 -19.07
CA LEU A 55 4.68 3.98 -18.45
C LEU A 55 5.73 4.67 -17.58
N GLN A 56 6.32 5.77 -18.05
CA GLN A 56 7.24 6.59 -17.25
C GLN A 56 6.59 7.15 -15.98
N LEU A 57 5.35 7.63 -16.07
CA LEU A 57 4.62 8.13 -14.90
C LEU A 57 4.30 7.00 -13.91
N ALA A 58 3.97 5.80 -14.40
CA ALA A 58 3.71 4.63 -13.56
C ALA A 58 4.99 4.13 -12.86
N GLU A 59 6.12 4.09 -13.56
CA GLU A 59 7.41 3.75 -12.98
C GLU A 59 7.84 4.77 -11.93
N ARG A 60 7.71 6.07 -12.22
CA ARG A 60 8.00 7.12 -11.24
C ARG A 60 7.15 6.96 -9.97
N ALA A 61 5.85 6.73 -10.11
CA ALA A 61 4.97 6.47 -8.96
C ALA A 61 5.44 5.24 -8.15
N TYR A 62 5.99 4.22 -8.82
CA TYR A 62 6.48 3.00 -8.16
C TYR A 62 7.73 3.30 -7.33
N LEU A 63 8.70 4.00 -7.93
CA LEU A 63 9.93 4.42 -7.26
C LEU A 63 9.66 5.38 -6.10
N ASP A 64 8.70 6.29 -6.27
CA ASP A 64 8.25 7.23 -5.22
C ASP A 64 7.54 6.50 -4.07
N LEU A 65 6.81 5.42 -4.34
CA LEU A 65 6.21 4.56 -3.32
C LEU A 65 7.28 3.75 -2.57
N MET A 66 8.23 3.15 -3.30
CA MET A 66 9.34 2.41 -2.71
C MET A 66 10.17 3.26 -1.76
N SER A 67 10.53 4.47 -2.19
CA SER A 67 11.29 5.42 -1.36
C SER A 67 10.51 5.75 -0.08
N GLY A 68 9.21 6.07 -0.20
CA GLY A 68 8.37 6.36 0.96
C GLY A 68 8.21 5.18 1.91
N LEU A 69 8.15 3.96 1.39
CA LEU A 69 8.10 2.75 2.20
C LEU A 69 9.41 2.50 2.96
N SER A 70 10.55 2.77 2.33
CA SER A 70 11.86 2.68 2.97
C SER A 70 11.95 3.63 4.17
N GLU A 71 11.62 4.90 3.97
CA GLU A 71 11.63 5.92 5.03
C GLU A 71 10.67 5.60 6.18
N PHE A 72 9.49 5.06 5.85
CA PHE A 72 8.52 4.56 6.83
C PHE A 72 9.08 3.38 7.63
N ASN A 73 9.67 2.40 6.95
CA ASN A 73 10.25 1.22 7.59
C ASN A 73 11.40 1.60 8.54
N GLU A 74 12.26 2.54 8.13
CA GLU A 74 13.31 3.08 8.98
C GLU A 74 12.74 3.72 10.25
N SER A 75 11.73 4.58 10.11
CA SER A 75 11.10 5.26 11.26
C SER A 75 10.34 4.28 12.17
N ALA A 76 9.65 3.29 11.59
CA ALA A 76 8.97 2.24 12.34
C ALA A 76 9.96 1.34 13.11
N LEU A 77 11.11 1.03 12.52
CA LEU A 77 12.19 0.30 13.19
C LEU A 77 12.85 1.12 14.30
N GLU A 78 13.11 2.41 14.07
CA GLU A 78 13.62 3.32 15.11
C GLU A 78 12.67 3.38 16.31
N LYS A 79 11.37 3.49 16.03
CA LYS A 79 10.31 3.47 17.05
C LYS A 79 10.33 2.17 17.84
N GLN A 80 10.39 1.01 17.16
CA GLN A 80 10.47 -0.29 17.82
C GLN A 80 11.70 -0.43 18.71
N LYS A 81 12.87 0.03 18.24
CA LYS A 81 14.10 0.03 19.05
C LYS A 81 13.95 0.88 20.31
N LYS A 82 13.41 2.10 20.19
CA LYS A 82 13.17 2.98 21.35
C LYS A 82 12.18 2.36 22.34
N MET A 83 11.10 1.76 21.85
CA MET A 83 10.15 1.05 22.74
C MET A 83 10.83 -0.13 23.44
N ALA A 84 11.64 -0.92 22.74
CA ALA A 84 12.34 -2.06 23.33
C ALA A 84 13.36 -1.66 24.41
N THR A 85 14.01 -0.50 24.28
CA THR A 85 14.95 0.02 25.30
C THR A 85 14.28 0.69 26.49
N SER A 86 12.96 0.93 26.42
CA SER A 86 12.26 1.81 27.35
C SER A 86 11.93 1.19 28.72
N GLN A 87 12.00 -0.13 28.85
CA GLN A 87 11.46 -0.88 30.01
C GLN A 87 9.99 -0.52 30.37
N LEU A 88 9.30 0.27 29.53
CA LEU A 88 7.89 0.61 29.69
C LEU A 88 7.09 -0.67 29.55
N GLY A 89 6.42 -1.10 30.61
CA GLY A 89 5.71 -2.37 30.63
C GLY A 89 6.26 -3.44 31.58
N GLU A 90 7.51 -3.32 32.07
CA GLU A 90 8.11 -4.38 32.89
C GLU A 90 7.44 -4.56 34.26
N ASN A 91 6.69 -3.56 34.75
CA ASN A 91 6.00 -3.63 36.05
C ASN A 91 4.55 -3.11 36.05
N ASN A 92 4.00 -2.65 34.92
CA ASN A 92 2.60 -2.23 34.73
C ASN A 92 2.32 -1.82 33.27
N PHE A 93 1.05 -1.77 32.86
CA PHE A 93 0.66 -1.21 31.55
C PHE A 93 1.10 0.25 31.42
N ALA A 94 1.90 0.56 30.39
CA ALA A 94 2.26 1.93 30.05
C ALA A 94 1.14 2.58 29.23
N SER A 95 0.77 3.83 29.55
CA SER A 95 -0.20 4.58 28.78
C SER A 95 0.40 5.03 27.43
N LEU A 96 -0.45 5.25 26.43
CA LEU A 96 -0.03 5.74 25.11
C LEU A 96 0.71 7.08 25.18
N GLY A 97 0.32 7.97 26.11
CA GLY A 97 1.00 9.25 26.32
C GLY A 97 2.40 9.11 26.91
N GLU A 98 2.65 8.10 27.74
CA GLU A 98 4.00 7.80 28.26
C GLU A 98 4.89 7.22 27.18
N ILE A 99 4.33 6.32 26.35
CA ILE A 99 5.02 5.74 25.20
C ILE A 99 5.39 6.83 24.19
N GLU A 100 4.48 7.75 23.87
CA GLU A 100 4.73 8.87 22.96
C GLU A 100 5.85 9.80 23.46
N ARG A 101 5.83 10.16 24.76
CA ARG A 101 6.90 10.98 25.37
C ARG A 101 8.26 10.32 25.29
N TYR A 102 8.31 8.99 25.48
CA TYR A 102 9.58 8.25 25.45
C TYR A 102 10.12 8.10 24.02
N ILE A 103 9.26 7.73 23.07
CA ILE A 103 9.64 7.60 21.65
C ILE A 103 10.09 8.96 21.08
N GLY A 104 9.43 10.03 21.52
CA GLY A 104 9.61 11.39 21.05
C GLY A 104 8.51 11.79 20.05
N VAL A 105 7.91 12.94 20.30
CA VAL A 105 6.77 13.49 19.54
C VAL A 105 7.11 13.64 18.04
N GLU A 106 8.36 13.99 17.72
CA GLU A 106 8.82 14.14 16.34
C GLU A 106 8.77 12.81 15.57
N LEU A 107 9.26 11.73 16.17
CA LEU A 107 9.27 10.40 15.54
C LEU A 107 7.84 9.86 15.39
N VAL A 108 6.97 10.14 16.36
CA VAL A 108 5.54 9.83 16.29
C VAL A 108 4.86 10.56 15.12
N ALA A 109 5.06 11.88 15.01
CA ALA A 109 4.50 12.69 13.94
C ALA A 109 5.03 12.24 12.57
N ARG A 110 6.34 12.06 12.42
CA ARG A 110 7.00 11.60 11.20
C ARG A 110 6.46 10.24 10.74
N THR A 111 6.36 9.27 11.66
CA THR A 111 5.85 7.93 11.34
C THR A 111 4.38 7.98 10.89
N ARG A 112 3.55 8.80 11.56
CA ARG A 112 2.15 9.01 11.16
C ARG A 112 2.05 9.61 9.77
N ASP A 113 2.79 10.67 9.50
CA ASP A 113 2.72 11.40 8.24
C ASP A 113 3.21 10.53 7.06
N GLN A 114 4.24 9.71 7.29
CA GLN A 114 4.72 8.71 6.33
C GLN A 114 3.67 7.62 6.06
N LEU A 115 3.04 7.07 7.11
CA LEU A 115 1.97 6.07 6.97
C LEU A 115 0.81 6.62 6.12
N ARG A 116 0.37 7.85 6.41
CA ARG A 116 -0.65 8.54 5.62
C ARG A 116 -0.22 8.74 4.17
N GLY A 117 1.03 9.15 3.96
CA GLY A 117 1.61 9.31 2.63
C GLY A 117 1.56 8.03 1.80
N ILE A 118 1.89 6.88 2.41
CA ILE A 118 1.79 5.56 1.76
C ILE A 118 0.35 5.23 1.41
N VAL A 119 -0.60 5.41 2.33
CA VAL A 119 -2.02 5.14 2.08
C VAL A 119 -2.56 5.99 0.93
N VAL A 120 -2.25 7.29 0.92
CA VAL A 120 -2.67 8.21 -0.15
C VAL A 120 -2.08 7.77 -1.49
N LYS A 121 -0.79 7.45 -1.56
CA LYS A 121 -0.14 6.96 -2.79
C LYS A 121 -0.80 5.68 -3.30
N LEU A 122 -0.98 4.67 -2.44
CA LEU A 122 -1.64 3.41 -2.82
C LEU A 122 -3.04 3.62 -3.38
N ALA A 123 -3.83 4.52 -2.78
CA ALA A 123 -5.19 4.80 -3.24
C ALA A 123 -5.25 5.54 -4.60
N HIS A 124 -4.27 6.40 -4.89
CA HIS A 124 -4.28 7.22 -6.11
C HIS A 124 -3.54 6.56 -7.28
N ASP A 125 -2.47 5.83 -6.99
CA ASP A 125 -1.54 5.34 -7.99
C ASP A 125 -1.99 4.04 -8.66
N GLU A 126 -2.85 3.23 -8.03
CA GLU A 126 -3.43 2.02 -8.65
C GLU A 126 -4.06 2.32 -10.02
N SER A 127 -4.83 3.41 -10.09
CA SER A 127 -5.47 3.84 -11.34
C SER A 127 -4.47 4.21 -12.44
N ARG A 128 -3.26 4.67 -12.07
CA ARG A 128 -2.20 5.03 -13.03
C ARG A 128 -1.61 3.78 -13.67
N TYR A 129 -1.35 2.74 -12.87
CA TYR A 129 -0.84 1.46 -13.40
C TYR A 129 -1.84 0.79 -14.33
N ILE A 130 -3.12 0.72 -13.93
CA ILE A 130 -4.18 0.13 -14.74
C ILE A 130 -4.25 0.85 -16.10
N LYS A 131 -4.35 2.18 -16.09
CA LYS A 131 -4.44 2.98 -17.31
C LYS A 131 -3.20 2.84 -18.19
N ALA A 132 -2.00 2.77 -17.60
CA ALA A 132 -0.76 2.58 -18.36
C ALA A 132 -0.76 1.21 -19.06
N PHE A 133 -1.12 0.14 -18.34
CA PHE A 133 -1.15 -1.21 -18.89
C PHE A 133 -2.24 -1.40 -19.95
N GLU A 134 -3.45 -0.90 -19.71
CA GLU A 134 -4.55 -0.95 -20.69
C GLU A 134 -4.18 -0.21 -21.98
N SER A 135 -3.55 0.96 -21.85
CA SER A 135 -3.11 1.75 -23.00
C SER A 135 -2.01 1.05 -23.78
N LEU A 136 -1.05 0.44 -23.07
CA LEU A 136 0.01 -0.37 -23.70
C LEU A 136 -0.58 -1.56 -24.46
N ASN A 137 -1.47 -2.32 -23.85
CA ASN A 137 -2.10 -3.49 -24.48
C ASN A 137 -2.84 -3.09 -25.78
N ARG A 138 -3.58 -1.98 -25.75
CA ARG A 138 -4.27 -1.44 -26.93
C ARG A 138 -3.31 -1.10 -28.06
N VAL A 139 -2.20 -0.44 -27.75
CA VAL A 139 -1.19 -0.07 -28.76
C VAL A 139 -0.45 -1.29 -29.30
N LEU A 140 -0.17 -2.30 -28.46
CA LEU A 140 0.43 -3.55 -28.93
C LEU A 140 -0.49 -4.28 -29.91
N VAL A 141 -1.80 -4.31 -29.64
CA VAL A 141 -2.80 -4.85 -30.56
C VAL A 141 -2.82 -4.05 -31.87
N GLU A 142 -2.84 -2.72 -31.80
CA GLU A 142 -2.79 -1.84 -32.98
C GLU A 142 -1.57 -2.14 -33.88
N ILE A 143 -0.40 -2.35 -33.27
CA ILE A 143 0.86 -2.53 -34.00
C ILE A 143 1.02 -3.96 -34.54
N PHE A 144 0.69 -4.99 -33.75
CA PHE A 144 1.10 -6.37 -34.04
C PHE A 144 -0.06 -7.32 -34.36
N CYS A 145 -1.28 -7.05 -33.86
CA CYS A 145 -2.42 -7.95 -33.99
C CYS A 145 -3.72 -7.15 -34.18
N PRO A 146 -3.89 -6.38 -35.26
CA PRO A 146 -5.02 -5.46 -35.42
C PRO A 146 -6.39 -6.15 -35.42
N ASP A 147 -6.43 -7.46 -35.73
CA ASP A 147 -7.64 -8.29 -35.72
C ASP A 147 -7.96 -8.91 -34.35
N TYR A 148 -7.15 -8.64 -33.31
CA TYR A 148 -7.30 -9.25 -31.98
C TYR A 148 -8.01 -8.31 -31.00
N GLU A 149 -9.08 -8.78 -30.35
CA GLU A 149 -9.72 -8.01 -29.28
C GLU A 149 -8.87 -8.00 -28.00
N VAL A 150 -8.65 -6.80 -27.46
CA VAL A 150 -7.93 -6.59 -26.21
C VAL A 150 -8.68 -7.28 -25.07
N GLN A 151 -8.12 -8.37 -24.53
CA GLN A 151 -8.62 -8.94 -23.28
C GLN A 151 -8.42 -7.93 -22.16
N LYS A 152 -9.54 -7.51 -21.53
CA LYS A 152 -9.47 -6.70 -20.32
C LYS A 152 -8.80 -7.52 -19.24
N ILE A 153 -7.78 -6.95 -18.60
CA ILE A 153 -7.30 -7.49 -17.33
C ILE A 153 -8.46 -7.35 -16.35
N VAL A 154 -9.08 -8.48 -16.02
CA VAL A 154 -9.95 -8.56 -14.86
C VAL A 154 -9.03 -8.57 -13.66
N ILE A 155 -8.74 -7.39 -13.14
CA ILE A 155 -8.30 -7.30 -11.75
C ILE A 155 -9.50 -7.82 -10.98
N GLN A 156 -9.36 -8.97 -10.33
CA GLN A 156 -10.40 -9.45 -9.43
C GLN A 156 -10.66 -8.32 -8.44
N GLU A 157 -11.78 -7.63 -8.63
CA GLU A 157 -12.30 -6.75 -7.61
C GLU A 157 -12.32 -7.59 -6.33
N ARG A 158 -11.68 -7.06 -5.28
CA ARG A 158 -11.66 -7.67 -3.95
C ARG A 158 -12.96 -8.40 -3.73
N HIS A 159 -12.89 -9.71 -3.50
CA HIS A 159 -14.06 -10.49 -3.07
C HIS A 159 -14.84 -9.64 -2.09
N ALA A 160 -16.10 -9.33 -2.43
CA ALA A 160 -17.01 -8.72 -1.48
C ALA A 160 -16.94 -9.54 -0.19
N ILE A 161 -17.10 -8.92 0.99
CA ILE A 161 -17.00 -9.64 2.28
C ILE A 161 -17.88 -10.92 2.27
N ALA A 162 -19.00 -10.88 1.56
CA ALA A 162 -19.91 -12.00 1.31
C ALA A 162 -19.33 -13.19 0.50
N GLN A 163 -18.19 -13.02 -0.16
CA GLN A 163 -17.50 -14.03 -0.97
C GLN A 163 -16.23 -14.55 -0.28
N LEU A 164 -15.89 -14.08 0.92
CA LEU A 164 -14.80 -14.66 1.70
C LEU A 164 -15.23 -16.05 2.21
N PRO A 165 -14.32 -17.05 2.19
CA PRO A 165 -14.61 -18.34 2.77
C PRO A 165 -14.96 -18.18 4.25
N ASN A 166 -15.98 -18.90 4.71
CA ASN A 166 -16.37 -18.89 6.11
C ASN A 166 -15.16 -19.19 7.00
N LEU A 167 -14.99 -18.39 8.06
CA LEU A 167 -13.96 -18.63 9.07
C LEU A 167 -14.03 -20.10 9.53
N PRO A 168 -12.92 -20.85 9.53
CA PRO A 168 -12.92 -22.20 10.06
C PRO A 168 -13.33 -22.19 11.53
N ASP A 169 -14.03 -23.24 11.97
CA ASP A 169 -14.81 -23.20 13.21
C ASP A 169 -13.96 -23.03 14.48
N ASN A 170 -12.68 -23.38 14.41
CA ASN A 170 -11.71 -23.10 15.46
C ASN A 170 -11.46 -21.59 15.66
N LEU A 171 -11.49 -20.80 14.59
CA LEU A 171 -11.33 -19.34 14.65
C LEU A 171 -12.64 -18.63 15.03
N LYS A 172 -13.80 -19.16 14.62
CA LYS A 172 -15.11 -18.64 15.07
C LYS A 172 -15.25 -18.70 16.59
N LYS A 173 -14.84 -19.81 17.21
CA LYS A 173 -14.84 -19.94 18.69
C LYS A 173 -13.97 -18.88 19.36
N HIS A 174 -12.79 -18.62 18.79
CA HIS A 174 -11.87 -17.64 19.36
C HIS A 174 -12.35 -16.20 19.22
N VAL A 175 -13.08 -15.87 18.15
CA VAL A 175 -13.72 -14.56 17.96
C VAL A 175 -14.94 -14.42 18.88
N ALA A 176 -15.74 -15.48 19.05
CA ALA A 176 -16.87 -15.50 19.97
C ALA A 176 -16.44 -15.38 21.44
N GLU A 177 -15.28 -15.91 21.81
CA GLU A 177 -14.69 -15.78 23.16
C GLU A 177 -14.19 -14.35 23.47
N GLN A 178 -14.02 -13.49 22.45
CA GLN A 178 -13.51 -12.13 22.61
C GLN A 178 -14.58 -11.02 22.60
N ASN A 179 -15.88 -11.35 22.58
CA ASN A 179 -17.00 -10.37 22.56
C ASN A 179 -16.81 -9.24 21.52
N ILE A 180 -16.38 -9.58 20.31
CA ILE A 180 -16.41 -8.64 19.20
C ILE A 180 -17.68 -8.95 18.40
N ASP A 181 -18.76 -8.23 18.68
CA ASP A 181 -19.94 -8.21 17.84
C ASP A 181 -19.55 -7.62 16.48
N ILE A 182 -19.68 -8.41 15.42
CA ILE A 182 -19.55 -7.95 14.04
C ILE A 182 -20.94 -8.09 13.41
N GLU A 183 -21.68 -6.98 13.37
CA GLU A 183 -22.80 -6.78 12.42
C GLU A 183 -22.28 -6.58 10.99
#